data_AF-A0A532EFL3-F1
#
_entry.id   AF-A0A532EFL3-F1
#
_cell.length_a   1.000
_cell.length_b   1.000
_cell.length_c   1.000
_cell.angle_alpha   90.00
_cell.angle_beta   90.00
_cell.angle_gamma   90.00
#
_symmetry.space_group_name_H-M   'P 1'
#
loop_
_entity.id
_entity.type
_entity.pdbx_description
1 polymer ?
#
loop_
_entity_poly.entity_id
_entity_poly.type
_entity_poly.pdbx_seq_one_letter_code
_entity_poly.pdbx_strand_id
1 'polypeptide(L)'
;MDNARPPRSVFSLEEIHLFIPAVRKSFQEATSREWIVFTLVGQEATGRETTSGGMFVEEGQLHLVIANHRLALAENSEELARVRANPLHSVQGSGGALVFDLPRFVIGTKANWSGGHRASASELILDHAAFLSSLQHRGSAAAPVPVSGSHAPVSAPEADAPGPGSFHSGQVDSEQIILQLREEIEVLKQQLADKDAEIDRLKPREIRTTPAPVIRTPP
;
A
#
# COMPACT_ATOMS: atom_id res chain seq x y z
N MET A 1 -20.16 -20.53 -11.61
CA MET A 1 -18.79 -20.03 -11.92
C MET A 1 -18.90 -18.52 -11.95
N ASP A 2 -18.43 -17.85 -10.90
CA ASP A 2 -18.40 -16.38 -10.89
C ASP A 2 -17.37 -15.90 -11.89
N ASN A 3 -17.82 -15.29 -12.98
CA ASN A 3 -16.95 -14.60 -13.91
C ASN A 3 -16.42 -13.35 -13.21
N ALA A 4 -15.22 -13.45 -12.61
CA ALA A 4 -14.51 -12.30 -12.09
C ALA A 4 -14.37 -11.25 -13.19
N ARG A 5 -14.83 -10.03 -12.94
CA ARG A 5 -14.68 -8.92 -13.90
C ARG A 5 -13.19 -8.70 -14.18
N PRO A 6 -12.80 -8.43 -15.44
CA PRO A 6 -11.40 -8.19 -15.76
C PRO A 6 -10.88 -6.97 -14.96
N PRO A 7 -9.60 -6.98 -14.54
CA PRO A 7 -8.98 -5.84 -13.89
C PRO A 7 -9.11 -4.59 -14.77
N ARG A 8 -9.43 -3.47 -14.14
CA ARG A 8 -9.47 -2.15 -14.79
C ARG A 8 -8.27 -1.34 -14.34
N SER A 9 -7.63 -0.63 -15.27
CA SER A 9 -6.54 0.27 -14.91
C SER A 9 -7.04 1.36 -13.97
N VAL A 10 -6.27 1.62 -12.91
CA VAL A 10 -6.58 2.71 -11.98
C VAL A 10 -6.35 4.06 -12.66
N PHE A 11 -5.25 4.18 -13.41
CA PHE A 11 -4.86 5.39 -14.13
C PHE A 11 -4.71 5.10 -15.63
N SER A 12 -5.10 6.05 -16.48
CA SER A 12 -4.74 6.03 -17.90
C SER A 12 -3.28 6.45 -18.11
N LEU A 13 -2.74 6.24 -19.31
CA LEU A 13 -1.38 6.69 -19.63
C LEU A 13 -1.25 8.22 -19.59
N GLU A 14 -2.29 8.94 -20.02
CA GLU A 14 -2.36 10.39 -19.97
C GLU A 14 -2.35 10.90 -18.52
N GLU A 15 -3.13 10.26 -17.65
CA GLU A 15 -3.15 10.56 -16.22
C GLU A 15 -1.79 10.31 -15.58
N ILE A 16 -1.14 9.18 -15.90
CA ILE A 16 0.22 8.87 -15.42
C ILE A 16 1.21 9.96 -15.84
N HIS A 17 1.20 10.38 -17.11
CA HIS A 17 2.10 11.43 -17.60
C HIS A 17 1.88 12.77 -16.89
N LEU A 18 0.63 13.13 -16.59
CA LEU A 18 0.29 14.32 -15.82
C LEU A 18 0.75 14.21 -14.37
N PHE A 19 0.65 13.02 -13.79
CA PHE A 19 0.85 12.78 -12.37
C PHE A 19 2.34 12.64 -11.98
N ILE A 20 3.17 12.05 -12.86
CA ILE A 20 4.60 11.80 -12.59
C ILE A 20 5.36 13.03 -12.08
N PRO A 21 5.29 14.22 -12.73
CA PRO A 21 6.05 15.38 -12.27
C PRO A 21 5.64 15.83 -10.87
N ALA A 22 4.33 15.86 -10.60
CA ALA A 22 3.77 16.28 -9.31
C ALA A 22 4.13 15.29 -8.21
N VAL A 23 3.93 13.99 -8.43
CA VAL A 23 4.28 12.92 -7.48
C VAL A 23 5.77 12.94 -7.15
N ARG A 24 6.62 13.07 -8.17
CA ARG A 24 8.08 13.14 -7.96
C ARG A 24 8.45 14.31 -7.06
N LYS A 25 7.90 15.50 -7.34
CA LYS A 25 8.14 16.68 -6.53
C LYS A 25 7.64 16.47 -5.10
N SER A 26 6.44 15.94 -4.93
CA SER A 26 5.87 15.67 -3.61
C SER A 26 6.71 14.68 -2.81
N PHE A 27 7.25 13.62 -3.41
CA PHE A 27 8.14 12.69 -2.71
C PHE A 27 9.53 13.27 -2.41
N GLN A 28 9.98 14.27 -3.16
CA GLN A 28 11.23 14.99 -2.85
C GLN A 28 11.06 15.94 -1.66
N GLU A 29 9.86 16.49 -1.47
CA GLU A 29 9.54 17.43 -0.42
C GLU A 29 9.02 16.74 0.85
N ALA A 30 8.38 15.58 0.72
CA ALA A 30 7.80 14.83 1.81
C ALA A 30 8.86 14.16 2.71
N THR A 31 8.59 14.20 4.01
CA THR A 31 9.30 13.41 5.02
C THR A 31 8.75 11.98 5.09
N SER A 32 9.48 11.09 5.78
CA SER A 32 9.07 9.69 5.96
C SER A 32 7.77 9.50 6.76
N ARG A 33 7.20 10.57 7.33
CA ARG A 33 5.94 10.54 8.10
C ARG A 33 4.78 11.19 7.36
N GLU A 34 5.02 11.71 6.16
CA GLU A 34 4.03 12.44 5.40
C GLU A 34 3.42 11.57 4.28
N TRP A 35 2.16 11.85 3.99
CA TRP A 35 1.41 11.18 2.95
C TRP A 35 1.19 12.14 1.80
N ILE A 36 1.37 11.63 0.59
CA ILE A 36 1.09 12.36 -0.64
C ILE A 36 -0.31 11.99 -1.07
N VAL A 37 -1.24 12.91 -0.93
CA VAL A 37 -2.64 12.71 -1.34
C VAL A 37 -2.88 13.26 -2.74
N PHE A 38 -3.84 12.69 -3.44
CA PHE A 38 -4.18 13.12 -4.79
C PHE A 38 -5.66 13.03 -5.10
N THR A 39 -6.09 13.90 -6.01
CA THR A 39 -7.40 13.85 -6.63
C THR A 39 -7.24 14.15 -8.10
N LEU A 40 -7.62 13.19 -8.93
CA LEU A 40 -7.68 13.30 -10.37
C LEU A 40 -9.15 13.40 -10.77
N VAL A 41 -9.43 14.33 -11.67
CA VAL A 41 -10.78 14.55 -12.15
C VAL A 41 -10.76 14.45 -13.67
N GLY A 42 -11.23 13.31 -14.17
CA GLY A 42 -11.35 13.01 -15.59
C GLY A 42 -12.73 13.38 -16.14
N GLN A 43 -12.82 13.51 -17.46
CA GLN A 43 -14.10 13.52 -18.17
C GLN A 43 -14.21 12.23 -18.99
N GLU A 44 -15.29 11.50 -18.78
CA GLU A 44 -15.67 10.34 -19.60
C GLU A 44 -17.06 10.58 -20.22
N ALA A 45 -17.46 9.73 -21.18
CA ALA A 45 -18.70 9.87 -21.95
C ALA A 45 -19.97 9.97 -21.08
N THR A 46 -19.94 9.44 -19.86
CA THR A 46 -21.06 9.44 -18.90
C THR A 46 -21.00 10.55 -17.85
N GLY A 47 -19.94 11.38 -17.85
CA GLY A 47 -19.80 12.48 -16.91
C GLY A 47 -18.38 12.67 -16.36
N ARG A 48 -18.29 13.45 -15.29
CA ARG A 48 -17.03 13.75 -14.61
C ARG A 48 -16.73 12.65 -13.59
N GLU A 49 -15.60 11.97 -13.77
CA GLU A 49 -15.15 10.90 -12.88
C GLU A 49 -14.03 11.40 -11.97
N THR A 50 -14.07 10.99 -10.71
CA THR A 50 -13.08 11.35 -9.71
C THR A 50 -12.34 10.10 -9.24
N THR A 51 -11.02 10.13 -9.34
CA THR A 51 -10.13 9.14 -8.75
C THR A 51 -9.32 9.81 -7.66
N SER A 52 -9.36 9.31 -6.43
CA SER A 52 -8.67 9.93 -5.30
C SER A 52 -8.04 8.89 -4.39
N GLY A 53 -6.99 9.30 -3.70
CA GLY A 53 -6.20 8.40 -2.88
C GLY A 53 -4.96 9.05 -2.31
N GLY A 54 -4.01 8.21 -1.93
CA GLY A 54 -2.73 8.66 -1.44
C GLY A 54 -1.61 7.65 -1.63
N MET A 55 -0.40 8.12 -1.42
CA MET A 55 0.83 7.36 -1.51
C MET A 55 1.72 7.72 -0.33
N PHE A 56 2.37 6.73 0.27
CA PHE A 56 3.36 6.95 1.33
C PHE A 56 4.38 5.81 1.36
N VAL A 57 5.51 6.05 2.00
CA VAL A 57 6.54 5.03 2.23
C VAL A 57 6.59 4.71 3.71
N GLU A 58 6.39 3.45 4.05
CA GLU A 58 6.45 2.92 5.42
C GLU A 58 7.35 1.70 5.41
N GLU A 59 8.31 1.63 6.34
CA GLU A 59 9.26 0.50 6.45
C GLU A 59 9.98 0.12 5.13
N GLY A 60 10.21 1.11 4.26
CA GLY A 60 10.84 0.89 2.95
C GLY A 60 9.91 0.29 1.88
N GLN A 61 8.61 0.18 2.17
CA GLN A 61 7.58 -0.30 1.26
C GLN A 61 6.78 0.87 0.72
N LEU A 62 6.37 0.82 -0.54
CA LEU A 62 5.50 1.84 -1.13
C LEU A 62 4.04 1.41 -0.96
N HIS A 63 3.27 2.25 -0.31
CA HIS A 63 1.84 2.06 -0.12
C HIS A 63 1.09 2.95 -1.10
N LEU A 64 0.23 2.35 -1.90
CA LEU A 64 -0.72 3.06 -2.77
C LEU A 64 -2.14 2.78 -2.26
N VAL A 65 -2.83 3.83 -1.87
CA VAL A 65 -4.21 3.78 -1.38
C VAL A 65 -5.12 4.41 -2.43
N ILE A 66 -6.14 3.69 -2.85
CA ILE A 66 -7.22 4.17 -3.71
C ILE A 66 -8.51 4.22 -2.89
N ALA A 67 -8.97 5.43 -2.60
CA ALA A 67 -10.19 5.67 -1.85
C ALA A 67 -11.43 5.72 -2.76
N ASN A 68 -11.28 6.32 -3.93
CA ASN A 68 -12.31 6.38 -4.97
C ASN A 68 -11.66 6.08 -6.32
N HIS A 69 -12.24 5.16 -7.10
CA HIS A 69 -11.79 4.85 -8.46
C HIS A 69 -12.91 5.20 -9.43
N ARG A 70 -12.66 6.17 -10.33
CA ARG A 70 -13.60 6.54 -11.41
C ARG A 70 -15.03 6.80 -10.91
N LEU A 71 -15.12 7.45 -9.74
CA LEU A 71 -16.40 7.73 -9.11
C LEU A 71 -17.05 8.93 -9.78
N ALA A 72 -18.24 8.74 -10.36
CA ALA A 72 -19.02 9.84 -10.92
C ALA A 72 -19.52 10.75 -9.78
N LEU A 73 -19.00 11.98 -9.73
CA LEU A 73 -19.39 12.99 -8.75
C LEU A 73 -19.84 14.26 -9.48
N ALA A 74 -20.98 14.80 -9.08
CA ALA A 74 -21.45 16.07 -9.61
C ALA A 74 -20.56 17.23 -9.15
N GLU A 75 -20.34 18.23 -10.01
CA GLU A 75 -19.39 19.33 -9.78
C GLU A 75 -19.66 20.15 -8.51
N ASN A 76 -20.92 20.23 -8.10
CA ASN A 76 -21.36 20.96 -6.92
C ASN A 76 -21.88 20.05 -5.80
N SER A 77 -21.50 18.76 -5.80
CA SER A 77 -21.90 17.83 -4.75
C SER A 77 -21.14 18.07 -3.44
N GLU A 78 -21.80 17.80 -2.32
CA GLU A 78 -21.16 17.82 -1.00
C GLU A 78 -20.09 16.72 -0.90
N GLU A 79 -20.32 15.57 -1.54
CA GLU A 79 -19.38 14.46 -1.62
C GLU A 79 -18.07 14.90 -2.29
N LEU A 80 -18.13 15.63 -3.41
CA LEU A 80 -16.93 16.15 -4.06
C LEU A 80 -16.17 17.13 -3.16
N ALA A 81 -16.89 17.97 -2.40
CA ALA A 81 -16.25 18.86 -1.42
C ALA A 81 -15.53 18.08 -0.31
N ARG A 82 -16.13 16.99 0.19
CA ARG A 82 -15.52 16.10 1.19
C ARG A 82 -14.28 15.39 0.65
N VAL A 83 -14.33 14.88 -0.58
CA VAL A 83 -13.17 14.26 -1.25
C VAL A 83 -12.04 15.27 -1.48
N ARG A 84 -12.36 16.52 -1.85
CA ARG A 84 -11.34 17.56 -1.98
C ARG A 84 -10.68 17.93 -0.65
N ALA A 85 -11.46 17.98 0.43
CA ALA A 85 -10.95 18.25 1.77
C ALA A 85 -10.13 17.07 2.34
N ASN A 86 -10.50 15.85 2.00
CA ASN A 86 -9.78 14.64 2.37
C ASN A 86 -9.81 13.62 1.20
N PRO A 87 -8.76 13.55 0.36
CA PRO A 87 -8.74 12.64 -0.78
C PRO A 87 -8.78 11.15 -0.43
N LEU A 88 -8.53 10.80 0.83
CA LEU A 88 -8.66 9.44 1.37
C LEU A 88 -10.07 9.12 1.86
N HIS A 89 -10.99 10.09 1.82
CA HIS A 89 -12.41 9.86 2.09
C HIS A 89 -13.02 9.00 0.99
N SER A 90 -13.36 7.76 1.32
CA SER A 90 -14.09 6.87 0.43
C SER A 90 -15.59 7.13 0.51
N VAL A 91 -16.22 7.39 -0.64
CA VAL A 91 -17.67 7.66 -0.73
C VAL A 91 -18.48 6.37 -0.74
N GLN A 92 -18.01 5.33 -1.44
CA GLN A 92 -18.73 4.07 -1.64
C GLN A 92 -18.11 2.88 -0.88
N GLY A 93 -17.06 3.11 -0.10
CA GLY A 93 -16.24 2.04 0.48
C GLY A 93 -15.22 1.50 -0.53
N SER A 94 -14.66 0.32 -0.23
CA SER A 94 -13.55 -0.19 -1.03
C SER A 94 -14.02 -0.66 -2.41
N GLY A 95 -13.35 -0.16 -3.45
CA GLY A 95 -13.67 -0.44 -4.85
C GLY A 95 -13.23 -1.84 -5.33
N GLY A 96 -12.87 -2.74 -4.41
CA GLY A 96 -12.32 -4.06 -4.70
C GLY A 96 -10.81 -4.19 -4.43
N ALA A 97 -10.22 -5.30 -4.86
CA ALA A 97 -8.80 -5.56 -4.68
C ALA A 97 -7.95 -4.86 -5.74
N LEU A 98 -6.88 -4.20 -5.30
CA LEU A 98 -5.87 -3.66 -6.21
C LEU A 98 -4.91 -4.75 -6.63
N VAL A 99 -4.49 -4.71 -7.89
CA VAL A 99 -3.51 -5.64 -8.45
C VAL A 99 -2.39 -4.85 -9.12
N PHE A 100 -1.24 -5.51 -9.27
CA PHE A 100 -0.09 -4.97 -9.98
C PHE A 100 0.37 -5.98 -11.02
N ASP A 101 0.73 -5.50 -12.21
CA ASP A 101 1.11 -6.34 -13.37
C ASP A 101 2.28 -7.27 -13.09
N LEU A 102 3.10 -6.96 -12.08
CA LEU A 102 4.23 -7.77 -11.65
C LEU A 102 3.99 -8.25 -10.21
N PRO A 103 3.17 -9.30 -10.01
CA PRO A 103 2.72 -9.75 -8.68
C PRO A 103 3.86 -10.08 -7.71
N ARG A 104 5.04 -10.46 -8.22
CA ARG A 104 6.24 -10.75 -7.42
C ARG A 104 6.74 -9.57 -6.58
N PHE A 105 6.33 -8.34 -6.89
CA PHE A 105 6.67 -7.14 -6.12
C PHE A 105 5.53 -6.68 -5.23
N VAL A 106 4.39 -7.38 -5.22
CA VAL A 106 3.28 -7.10 -4.31
C VAL A 106 3.55 -7.82 -3.00
N ILE A 107 3.70 -7.03 -1.94
CA ILE A 107 3.88 -7.53 -0.57
C ILE A 107 2.52 -7.88 0.03
N GLY A 108 1.52 -7.04 -0.24
CA GLY A 108 0.18 -7.24 0.29
C GLY A 108 -0.86 -6.33 -0.33
N THR A 109 -2.12 -6.66 -0.08
CA THR A 109 -3.27 -5.82 -0.42
C THR A 109 -4.22 -5.76 0.76
N LYS A 110 -4.87 -4.61 0.98
CA LYS A 110 -5.91 -4.46 1.99
C LYS A 110 -7.16 -3.86 1.35
N ALA A 111 -8.33 -4.41 1.62
CA ALA A 111 -9.60 -3.94 1.06
C ALA A 111 -10.38 -3.04 2.03
N ASN A 112 -9.80 -2.68 3.18
CA ASN A 112 -10.47 -1.95 4.25
C ASN A 112 -9.49 -1.03 4.96
N TRP A 113 -8.55 -0.46 4.22
CA TRP A 113 -7.59 0.48 4.77
C TRP A 113 -8.34 1.69 5.33
N SER A 114 -8.20 1.91 6.63
CA SER A 114 -8.94 2.95 7.34
C SER A 114 -8.09 4.15 7.72
N GLY A 115 -6.75 4.09 7.67
CA GLY A 115 -5.89 5.28 7.77
C GLY A 115 -6.22 6.33 8.86
N GLY A 116 -6.88 5.94 9.95
CA GLY A 116 -7.36 6.84 11.01
C GLY A 116 -8.78 7.43 10.87
N HIS A 117 -9.54 7.18 9.79
CA HIS A 117 -10.95 7.56 9.65
C HIS A 117 -11.81 6.37 9.19
N ARG A 118 -13.13 6.41 9.46
CA ARG A 118 -14.08 5.31 9.15
C ARG A 118 -14.34 5.05 7.65
N ALA A 119 -13.37 5.32 6.78
CA ALA A 119 -13.50 5.10 5.34
C ALA A 119 -12.77 3.81 4.95
N SER A 120 -13.43 2.93 4.18
CA SER A 120 -12.80 1.72 3.65
C SER A 120 -12.18 2.02 2.29
N ALA A 121 -10.86 2.19 2.23
CA ALA A 121 -10.12 2.31 0.97
C ALA A 121 -9.39 1.01 0.62
N SER A 122 -8.98 0.89 -0.64
CA SER A 122 -8.16 -0.24 -1.09
C SER A 122 -6.69 0.15 -1.08
N GLU A 123 -5.83 -0.67 -0.50
CA GLU A 123 -4.39 -0.47 -0.39
C GLU A 123 -3.64 -1.57 -1.16
N LEU A 124 -2.59 -1.16 -1.86
CA LEU A 124 -1.59 -2.01 -2.49
C LEU A 124 -0.23 -1.67 -1.90
N ILE A 125 0.47 -2.68 -1.40
CA ILE A 125 1.79 -2.55 -0.79
C ILE A 125 2.82 -3.17 -1.71
N LEU A 126 3.83 -2.38 -2.10
CA LEU A 126 4.82 -2.74 -3.11
C LEU A 126 6.24 -2.72 -2.55
N ASP A 127 7.02 -3.73 -2.91
CA ASP A 127 8.47 -3.70 -2.82
C ASP A 127 9.04 -2.87 -3.97
N HIS A 128 9.03 -1.55 -3.78
CA HIS A 128 9.50 -0.62 -4.79
C HIS A 128 11.02 -0.72 -5.00
N ALA A 129 11.79 -1.09 -3.97
CA ALA A 129 13.24 -1.24 -4.05
C ALA A 129 13.60 -2.43 -4.95
N ALA A 130 13.04 -3.62 -4.70
CA ALA A 130 13.26 -4.79 -5.54
C ALA A 130 12.77 -4.57 -6.97
N PHE A 131 11.64 -3.85 -7.13
CA PHE A 131 11.16 -3.47 -8.46
C PHE A 131 12.19 -2.63 -9.22
N LEU A 132 12.68 -1.54 -8.63
CA LEU A 132 13.68 -0.66 -9.24
C LEU A 132 14.99 -1.40 -9.54
N SER A 133 15.47 -2.24 -8.61
CA SER A 133 16.65 -3.09 -8.86
C SER A 133 16.43 -4.03 -10.04
N SER A 134 15.24 -4.61 -10.20
CA SER A 134 14.96 -5.50 -11.34
C SER A 134 15.00 -4.79 -12.70
N LEU A 135 14.61 -3.51 -12.74
CA LEU A 135 14.68 -2.69 -13.95
C LEU A 135 16.13 -2.39 -14.34
N GLN A 136 17.00 -2.13 -13.36
CA GLN A 136 18.42 -1.88 -13.58
C GLN A 136 19.13 -3.11 -14.17
N HIS A 137 18.83 -4.31 -13.66
CA HIS A 137 19.41 -5.55 -14.19
C HIS A 137 18.93 -5.86 -15.61
N ARG A 138 17.66 -5.55 -15.94
CA ARG A 138 17.13 -5.72 -17.29
C ARG A 138 17.75 -4.74 -18.29
N GLY A 139 18.02 -3.50 -17.87
CA GLY A 139 18.71 -2.50 -18.70
C GLY A 139 20.20 -2.78 -18.88
N SER A 140 20.85 -3.40 -17.90
CA SER A 140 22.29 -3.70 -17.93
C SER A 140 22.64 -4.92 -18.79
N ALA A 141 21.70 -5.84 -19.05
CA ALA A 141 21.89 -7.00 -19.92
C ALA A 141 22.03 -6.67 -21.42
N ALA A 142 21.97 -5.40 -21.81
CA ALA A 142 22.18 -4.92 -23.18
C ALA A 142 23.60 -4.37 -23.44
N ALA A 143 24.59 -4.68 -22.58
CA ALA A 143 25.99 -4.46 -22.92
C ALA A 143 26.43 -5.53 -23.94
N PRO A 144 27.01 -5.16 -25.10
CA PRO A 144 27.43 -6.12 -26.09
C PRO A 144 28.54 -6.99 -25.51
N VAL A 145 28.35 -8.30 -25.60
CA VAL A 145 29.39 -9.31 -25.36
C VAL A 145 30.59 -8.92 -26.23
N PRO A 146 31.78 -8.63 -25.67
CA PRO A 146 32.96 -8.48 -26.50
C PRO A 146 33.21 -9.85 -27.13
N VAL A 147 33.07 -9.92 -28.45
CA VAL A 147 33.47 -11.07 -29.26
C VAL A 147 34.94 -11.33 -28.94
N SER A 148 35.18 -12.43 -28.25
CA SER A 148 36.50 -12.91 -27.86
C SER A 148 37.26 -13.32 -29.13
N GLY A 149 38.08 -12.40 -29.63
CA GLY A 149 39.12 -12.68 -30.61
C GLY A 149 40.31 -13.30 -29.88
N SER A 150 40.50 -14.60 -30.08
CA SER A 150 41.65 -15.38 -29.66
C SER A 150 42.97 -14.73 -30.08
N HIS A 151 43.84 -14.44 -29.12
CA HIS A 151 45.30 -14.59 -29.26
C HIS A 151 45.93 -14.74 -27.86
N ALA A 152 46.37 -15.96 -27.54
CA ALA A 152 47.43 -16.21 -26.56
C ALA A 152 48.80 -15.97 -27.26
N PRO A 153 49.92 -15.67 -26.57
CA PRO A 153 50.48 -16.61 -25.58
C PRO A 153 51.12 -16.00 -24.30
N VAL A 154 51.03 -16.80 -23.22
CA VAL A 154 52.08 -17.16 -22.24
C VAL A 154 52.68 -16.05 -21.35
N SER A 155 52.36 -16.09 -20.05
CA SER A 155 53.30 -16.47 -18.97
C SER A 155 52.59 -16.50 -17.61
N ALA A 156 52.68 -17.64 -16.93
CA ALA A 156 52.46 -17.81 -15.48
C ALA A 156 53.85 -17.71 -14.78
N PRO A 157 53.99 -17.56 -13.43
CA PRO A 157 53.39 -18.47 -12.46
C PRO A 157 52.87 -17.85 -11.13
N GLU A 158 52.06 -18.68 -10.45
CA GLU A 158 51.88 -18.87 -9.00
C GLU A 158 51.90 -17.67 -8.02
N ALA A 159 50.76 -17.47 -7.37
CA ALA A 159 50.71 -17.32 -5.91
C ALA A 159 49.33 -17.77 -5.39
N ASP A 160 49.29 -19.03 -4.97
CA ASP A 160 48.72 -19.52 -3.70
C ASP A 160 47.49 -18.78 -3.11
N ALA A 161 46.36 -19.49 -3.08
CA ALA A 161 45.32 -19.30 -2.07
C ALA A 161 45.20 -20.65 -1.36
N PRO A 162 45.10 -20.70 -0.02
CA PRO A 162 43.75 -20.68 0.55
C PRO A 162 43.65 -20.09 1.97
N GLY A 163 42.46 -19.55 2.29
CA GLY A 163 42.12 -19.20 3.66
C GLY A 163 40.67 -18.73 3.82
N PRO A 164 39.74 -19.61 4.21
CA PRO A 164 38.38 -19.24 4.57
C PRO A 164 38.36 -18.74 6.03
N GLY A 165 37.88 -17.53 6.25
CA GLY A 165 37.82 -16.90 7.57
C GLY A 165 36.39 -16.53 7.97
N SER A 166 35.80 -17.39 8.80
CA SER A 166 34.76 -17.16 9.80
C SER A 166 33.50 -16.36 9.46
N PHE A 167 32.40 -17.12 9.38
CA PHE A 167 31.08 -16.74 9.85
C PHE A 167 31.06 -16.47 11.37
N HIS A 168 29.99 -15.77 11.79
CA HIS A 168 29.50 -15.49 13.15
C HIS A 168 29.88 -14.14 13.78
N SER A 169 29.06 -13.12 13.48
CA SER A 169 28.78 -12.03 14.43
C SER A 169 27.35 -11.45 14.31
N GLY A 170 26.38 -12.17 13.72
CA GLY A 170 25.00 -11.65 13.55
C GLY A 170 23.89 -12.53 14.16
N GLN A 171 24.23 -13.70 14.71
CA GLN A 171 23.22 -14.65 15.18
C GLN A 171 22.70 -14.33 16.59
N VAL A 172 23.52 -13.72 17.44
CA VAL A 172 23.15 -13.40 18.84
C VAL A 172 22.11 -12.26 18.91
N ASP A 173 22.24 -11.24 18.05
CA ASP A 173 21.25 -10.15 17.98
C ASP A 173 19.92 -10.64 17.41
N SER A 174 19.95 -11.53 16.41
CA SER A 174 18.74 -12.04 15.77
C SER A 174 17.89 -12.88 16.73
N GLU A 175 18.52 -13.72 17.57
CA GLU A 175 17.81 -14.52 18.57
C GLU A 175 17.22 -13.66 19.70
N GLN A 176 17.92 -12.62 20.14
CA GLN A 176 17.40 -11.67 21.13
C GLN A 176 16.20 -10.88 20.58
N ILE A 177 16.27 -10.43 19.33
CA ILE A 177 15.16 -9.73 18.66
C ILE A 177 13.96 -10.68 18.51
N ILE A 178 14.17 -11.93 18.14
CA ILE A 178 13.08 -12.92 18.01
C ILE A 178 12.41 -13.20 19.37
N LEU A 179 13.19 -13.28 20.46
CA LEU A 179 12.65 -13.45 21.80
C LEU A 179 11.83 -12.23 22.24
N GLN A 180 12.34 -11.03 21.99
CA GLN A 180 11.64 -9.79 22.30
C GLN A 180 10.32 -9.67 21.52
N LEU A 181 10.32 -9.97 20.22
CA LEU A 181 9.11 -9.97 19.40
C LEU A 181 8.09 -11.01 19.85
N ARG A 182 8.53 -12.19 20.32
CA ARG A 182 7.63 -13.22 20.86
C ARG A 182 6.97 -12.78 22.16
N GLU A 183 7.72 -12.11 23.04
CA GLU A 183 7.18 -11.55 24.27
C GLU A 183 6.15 -10.45 23.96
N GLU A 184 6.46 -9.57 23.01
CA GLU A 184 5.57 -8.50 22.56
C GLU A 184 4.27 -9.05 21.95
N ILE A 185 4.35 -10.13 21.15
CA ILE A 185 3.17 -10.82 20.61
C ILE A 185 2.28 -11.36 21.72
N GLU A 186 2.84 -11.95 22.78
CA GLU A 186 2.02 -12.46 23.89
C GLU A 186 1.37 -11.34 24.70
N VAL A 187 2.08 -10.24 24.93
CA VAL A 187 1.49 -9.05 25.57
C VAL A 187 0.33 -8.51 24.73
N LEU A 188 0.50 -8.39 23.41
CA LEU A 188 -0.55 -7.90 22.51
C LEU A 188 -1.76 -8.82 22.46
N LYS A 189 -1.55 -10.14 22.44
CA LYS A 189 -2.64 -11.13 22.54
C LYS A 189 -3.42 -11.00 23.84
N GLN A 190 -2.73 -10.80 24.96
CA GLN A 190 -3.38 -10.60 26.25
C GLN A 190 -4.21 -9.30 26.25
N GLN A 191 -3.68 -8.21 25.70
CA GLN A 191 -4.42 -6.97 25.57
C GLN A 191 -5.67 -7.12 24.68
N LEU A 192 -5.57 -7.86 23.58
CA LEU A 192 -6.72 -8.18 22.73
C LEU A 192 -7.80 -8.95 23.51
N ALA A 193 -7.40 -9.98 24.28
CA ALA A 193 -8.33 -10.74 25.11
C ALA A 193 -9.01 -9.88 26.19
N ASP A 194 -8.26 -8.97 26.81
CA ASP A 194 -8.79 -8.04 27.82
C ASP A 194 -9.78 -7.05 27.20
N LYS A 195 -9.47 -6.52 26.01
CA LYS A 195 -10.38 -5.61 25.29
C LYS A 195 -11.62 -6.32 24.76
N ASP A 196 -11.52 -7.56 24.30
CA ASP A 196 -12.68 -8.37 23.91
C ASP A 196 -13.59 -8.67 25.12
N ALA A 197 -13.00 -8.99 26.28
CA ALA A 197 -13.75 -9.16 27.52
C ALA A 197 -14.42 -7.85 27.98
N GLU A 198 -13.79 -6.69 27.75
CA GLU A 198 -14.37 -5.38 28.01
C GLU A 198 -15.53 -5.07 27.06
N ILE A 199 -15.39 -5.39 25.77
CA ILE A 199 -16.46 -5.26 24.77
C ILE A 199 -17.66 -6.12 25.15
N ASP A 200 -17.44 -7.39 25.53
CA ASP A 200 -18.52 -8.29 25.92
C ASP A 200 -19.19 -7.88 27.24
N ARG A 201 -18.50 -7.15 28.12
CA ARG A 201 -19.11 -6.51 29.30
C ARG A 201 -19.97 -5.30 28.95
N LEU A 202 -19.65 -4.58 27.87
CA LEU A 202 -20.37 -3.37 27.45
C LEU A 202 -21.59 -3.68 26.57
N LYS A 203 -21.56 -4.74 25.75
CA LYS A 203 -22.71 -5.20 24.94
C LYS A 203 -24.03 -5.39 25.72
N PRO A 204 -24.07 -5.99 26.92
CA PRO A 204 -25.33 -6.15 27.66
C PRO A 204 -25.86 -4.85 28.30
N ARG A 205 -25.07 -3.76 28.31
CA ARG A 205 -25.50 -2.46 28.82
C ARG A 205 -26.23 -1.60 27.79
N GLU A 206 -25.89 -1.70 26.51
CA GLU A 206 -26.56 -0.92 25.45
C GLU A 206 -27.96 -1.43 25.10
N ILE A 207 -28.26 -2.72 25.30
CA ILE A 207 -29.56 -3.31 24.96
C ILE A 207 -30.69 -2.86 25.92
N ARG A 208 -30.37 -2.29 27.09
CA ARG A 208 -31.37 -1.87 28.10
C ARG A 208 -31.78 -0.39 28.06
N THR A 209 -31.19 0.42 27.20
CA THR A 209 -31.49 1.86 27.10
C THR A 209 -32.16 2.22 25.77
N THR A 210 -33.37 1.70 25.55
CA THR A 210 -34.34 2.34 24.64
C THR A 210 -35.66 2.50 25.38
N PRO A 211 -36.08 3.73 25.75
CA PRO A 211 -37.41 3.95 26.29
C PRO A 211 -38.46 3.83 25.17
N ALA A 212 -39.56 3.13 25.47
CA ALA A 212 -40.68 2.89 24.56
C ALA A 212 -41.38 4.18 24.10
N PRO A 213 -41.96 4.23 22.88
CA PRO A 213 -42.61 5.42 22.37
C PRO A 213 -43.96 5.67 23.05
N VAL A 214 -44.17 6.90 23.54
CA VAL A 214 -45.45 7.37 24.07
C VAL A 214 -46.39 7.68 22.90
N ILE A 215 -47.42 6.87 22.72
CA ILE A 215 -48.51 7.11 21.77
C ILE A 215 -49.46 8.15 22.40
N ARG A 216 -49.58 9.33 21.79
CA ARG A 216 -50.65 10.30 22.10
C ARG A 216 -51.73 10.21 21.03
N THR A 217 -52.96 9.89 21.44
CA THR A 217 -54.18 10.03 20.62
C THR A 217 -54.72 11.46 20.73
N PRO A 218 -55.14 12.11 19.63
CA PRO A 218 -55.80 13.41 19.67
C PRO A 218 -57.33 13.28 19.88
N PRO A 219 -58.00 14.35 20.34
CA PRO A 219 -59.45 14.41 20.54
C PRO A 219 -60.25 14.50 19.23
#